data_AF-A0A3D2RNI4-F1
#
_entry.id   AF-A0A3D2RNI4-F1
#
_cell.length_a   1.000
_cell.length_b   1.000
_cell.length_c   1.000
_cell.angle_alpha   90.00
_cell.angle_beta   90.00
_cell.angle_gamma   90.00
#
_symmetry.space_group_name_H-M   'P 1'
#
loop_
_entity.id
_entity.type
_entity.pdbx_description
1 polymer ?
#
loop_
_entity_poly.entity_id
_entity_poly.type
_entity_poly.pdbx_seq_one_letter_code
_entity_poly.pdbx_strand_id
1 'polypeptide(L)' 'SQAVDLVLRAGQMSVHDGQVFHASMPNRSDRRRCGLTVRFIPPYVKQAALNSVKQKWSPIIVRGEDKHKNFEMTLAPF' A
#
# COMPACT_ATOMS: atom_id res chain seq x y z
N SER A 1 2.02 24.93 8.00
CA SER A 1 1.98 23.79 7.05
C SER A 1 1.36 24.26 5.75
N GLN A 2 1.79 23.71 4.61
CA GLN A 2 1.16 23.90 3.28
C GLN A 2 0.43 22.62 2.81
N ALA A 3 0.09 21.72 3.74
CA ALA A 3 -0.66 20.51 3.42
C ALA A 3 -2.05 20.86 2.83
N VAL A 4 -2.50 20.02 1.91
CA VAL A 4 -3.82 20.13 1.27
C VAL A 4 -4.69 18.94 1.67
N ASP A 5 -6.00 19.19 1.80
CA ASP A 5 -6.95 18.13 2.10
C ASP A 5 -7.21 17.25 0.86
N LEU A 6 -7.18 15.94 1.08
CA LEU A 6 -7.52 14.93 0.08
C LEU A 6 -8.84 14.25 0.48
N VAL A 7 -9.96 14.87 0.10
CA VAL A 7 -11.31 14.39 0.42
C VAL A 7 -11.79 13.44 -0.66
N LEU A 8 -12.20 12.23 -0.27
CA LEU A 8 -12.66 11.18 -1.17
C LEU A 8 -14.05 10.68 -0.78
N ARG A 9 -14.87 10.37 -1.80
CA ARG A 9 -16.12 9.63 -1.66
C ARG A 9 -15.85 8.12 -1.66
N ALA A 10 -16.80 7.33 -1.16
CA ALA A 10 -16.71 5.88 -1.22
C ALA A 10 -16.48 5.41 -2.68
N GLY A 11 -15.52 4.49 -2.87
CA GLY A 11 -15.12 3.99 -4.18
C GLY A 11 -14.07 4.83 -4.90
N GLN A 12 -13.74 6.04 -4.43
CA GLN A 12 -12.63 6.81 -4.98
C GLN A 12 -11.29 6.39 -4.36
N MET A 13 -10.21 6.68 -5.07
CA MET A 13 -8.85 6.42 -4.63
C MET A 13 -7.93 7.62 -4.89
N SER A 14 -6.84 7.66 -4.12
CA SER A 14 -5.69 8.51 -4.38
C SER A 14 -4.48 7.64 -4.63
N VAL A 15 -3.67 7.98 -5.63
CA VAL A 15 -2.38 7.36 -5.89
C VAL A 15 -1.29 8.38 -5.59
N HIS A 16 -0.29 7.98 -4.81
CA HIS A 16 0.85 8.83 -4.46
C HIS A 16 2.12 7.98 -4.32
N ASP A 17 3.27 8.63 -4.46
CA ASP A 17 4.55 8.00 -4.15
C ASP A 17 4.66 7.71 -2.64
N GLY A 18 5.26 6.58 -2.28
CA GLY A 18 5.36 6.13 -0.89
C GLY A 18 6.13 7.07 0.04
N GLN A 19 6.92 8.01 -0.50
CA GLN A 19 7.69 9.00 0.25
C GLN A 19 6.99 10.36 0.36
N VAL A 20 5.82 10.56 -0.25
CA VAL A 20 5.05 11.81 -0.09
C VAL A 20 4.71 12.02 1.38
N PHE A 21 4.97 13.20 1.92
CA PHE A 21 4.54 13.55 3.26
C PHE A 21 3.00 13.53 3.33
N HIS A 22 2.47 12.64 4.16
CA HIS A 22 1.03 12.48 4.36
C HIS A 22 0.71 12.21 5.82
N ALA A 23 -0.45 12.67 6.26
CA ALA A 23 -1.00 12.43 7.58
C ALA A 23 -2.52 12.39 7.49
N SER A 24 -3.18 11.99 8.57
CA SER A 24 -4.64 12.04 8.65
C SER A 24 -5.06 12.79 9.90
N MET A 25 -6.05 13.68 9.75
CA MET A 25 -6.63 14.37 10.90
C MET A 25 -7.39 13.40 11.82
N PRO A 26 -7.51 13.72 13.13
CA PRO A 26 -8.35 12.96 14.05
C PRO A 26 -9.77 12.79 13.52
N ASN A 27 -10.33 11.60 13.64
CA ASN A 27 -11.72 11.37 13.29
C ASN A 27 -12.62 11.93 14.40
N ARG A 28 -13.38 12.99 14.11
CA ARG A 28 -14.32 13.63 15.03
C ARG A 28 -15.79 13.26 14.77
N SER A 29 -16.04 12.37 13.79
CA SER A 29 -17.40 11.91 13.49
C SER A 29 -17.81 10.72 14.37
N ASP A 30 -19.11 10.44 14.40
CA ASP A 30 -19.73 9.26 15.03
C ASP A 30 -19.58 7.97 14.19
N ARG A 31 -18.97 8.06 13.00
CA ARG A 31 -18.76 6.92 12.09
C ARG A 31 -17.28 6.59 11.91
N ARG A 32 -17.00 5.32 11.61
CA ARG A 32 -15.66 4.88 11.24
C ARG A 32 -15.31 5.36 9.83
N ARG A 33 -14.12 5.95 9.68
CA ARG A 33 -13.47 6.14 8.37
C ARG A 33 -12.62 4.90 8.06
N CYS A 34 -12.96 4.19 6.99
CA CYS A 34 -12.23 3.01 6.53
C CYS A 34 -11.61 3.28 5.16
N GLY A 35 -10.34 2.90 4.98
CA GLY A 35 -9.63 2.97 3.71
C GLY A 35 -8.85 1.68 3.48
N LEU A 36 -8.76 1.24 2.22
CA LEU A 36 -7.90 0.14 1.79
C LEU A 36 -6.63 0.74 1.20
N THR A 37 -5.47 0.28 1.68
CA THR A 37 -4.18 0.65 1.10
C THR A 37 -3.63 -0.51 0.30
N VAL A 38 -3.30 -0.26 -0.96
CA VAL A 38 -2.57 -1.20 -1.83
C VAL A 38 -1.24 -0.55 -2.20
N ARG A 39 -0.14 -1.29 -2.06
CA ARG A 39 1.20 -0.83 -2.40
C ARG A 39 1.73 -1.63 -3.58
N PHE A 40 2.30 -0.94 -4.56
CA PHE A 40 2.91 -1.55 -5.74
C PHE A 40 4.42 -1.39 -5.68
N ILE A 41 5.12 -2.45 -6.07
CA ILE A 41 6.58 -2.45 -6.22
C ILE A 41 6.93 -3.13 -7.54
N PRO A 42 8.00 -2.71 -8.23
CA PRO A 42 8.51 -3.45 -9.37
C PRO A 42 9.23 -4.75 -8.92
N PRO A 43 9.30 -5.79 -9.77
CA PRO A 43 9.83 -7.10 -9.37
C PRO A 43 11.28 -7.10 -8.88
N TYR A 44 12.09 -6.12 -9.29
CA TYR A 44 13.50 -6.02 -8.87
C TYR A 44 13.68 -5.62 -7.39
N VAL A 45 12.62 -5.16 -6.70
CA VAL A 45 12.68 -4.76 -5.29
C VAL A 45 12.91 -5.98 -4.39
N LYS A 46 13.69 -5.78 -3.34
CA LYS A 46 13.93 -6.75 -2.25
C LYS A 46 13.45 -6.17 -0.93
N GLN A 47 12.95 -7.03 -0.06
CA GLN A 47 12.61 -6.63 1.31
C GLN A 47 13.90 -6.42 2.12
N ALA A 48 14.16 -5.19 2.54
CA ALA A 48 15.36 -4.84 3.30
C ALA A 48 15.32 -5.34 4.75
N ALA A 49 14.13 -5.44 5.35
CA ALA A 49 13.92 -5.91 6.72
C ALA A 49 12.53 -6.56 6.86
N LEU A 50 12.38 -7.46 7.84
CA LEU A 50 11.09 -8.08 8.18
C LEU A 50 10.05 -7.00 8.54
N ASN A 51 8.77 -7.29 8.30
CA ASN A 51 7.68 -6.37 8.60
C ASN A 51 7.47 -6.20 10.12
N SER A 52 6.49 -5.38 10.51
CA SER A 52 6.19 -5.09 11.92
C SER A 52 5.81 -6.31 12.77
N VAL A 53 5.47 -7.43 12.14
CA VAL A 53 5.18 -8.72 12.79
C VAL A 53 6.27 -9.76 12.56
N LYS A 54 7.48 -9.32 12.16
CA LYS A 54 8.67 -10.15 11.90
C LYS A 54 8.48 -11.19 10.78
N GLN A 55 7.79 -10.82 9.70
CA GLN A 55 7.52 -11.69 8.54
C GLN A 55 8.00 -11.08 7.23
N LYS A 56 8.22 -11.95 6.23
CA LYS A 56 8.38 -11.54 4.82
C LYS A 56 7.03 -11.09 4.26
N TRP A 57 7.07 -10.22 3.25
CA TRP A 57 5.88 -9.89 2.46
C TRP A 57 5.60 -10.97 1.41
N SER A 58 4.31 -11.17 1.13
CA SER A 58 3.80 -12.12 0.13
C SER A 58 3.04 -11.36 -0.96
N PRO A 59 3.75 -10.65 -1.87
CA PRO A 59 3.11 -9.88 -2.93
C PRO A 59 2.56 -10.81 -4.02
N ILE A 60 1.54 -10.32 -4.72
CA ILE A 60 0.97 -10.97 -5.91
C ILE A 60 1.40 -10.21 -7.17
N ILE A 61 1.62 -10.94 -8.27
CA ILE A 61 1.87 -10.34 -9.58
C ILE A 61 0.55 -9.85 -10.14
N VAL A 62 0.37 -8.53 -10.23
CA VAL A 62 -0.84 -7.91 -10.80
C VAL A 62 -0.71 -7.57 -12.28
N ARG A 63 0.52 -7.56 -12.82
CA ARG A 63 0.82 -7.29 -14.24
C ARG A 63 2.22 -7.77 -14.60
N GLY A 64 2.38 -8.35 -15.79
CA GLY A 64 3.68 -8.78 -16.32
C GLY A 64 4.17 -10.10 -15.71
N GLU A 65 5.48 -10.22 -15.55
CA GLU A 65 6.17 -11.42 -15.06
C GLU A 65 7.27 -11.05 -14.03
N ASP A 66 7.55 -11.95 -13.07
CA ASP A 66 8.66 -11.79 -12.12
C ASP A 66 9.86 -12.67 -12.52
N LYS A 67 10.92 -12.02 -13.00
CA LYS A 67 12.21 -12.67 -13.33
C LYS A 67 13.21 -12.64 -12.18
N HIS A 68 12.99 -11.82 -11.16
CA HIS A 68 13.95 -11.60 -10.08
C HIS A 68 13.75 -12.56 -8.91
N LYS A 69 12.51 -13.03 -8.69
CA LYS A 69 12.18 -14.04 -7.65
C LYS A 69 12.65 -13.61 -6.25
N ASN A 70 12.51 -12.31 -5.96
CA ASN A 70 12.92 -11.72 -4.68
C ASN A 70 11.95 -12.03 -3.53
N PHE A 71 10.72 -12.44 -3.87
CA PHE A 71 9.67 -12.82 -2.94
C PHE A 71 9.19 -14.24 -3.24
N GLU A 72 8.60 -14.89 -2.24
CA GLU A 72 7.94 -16.18 -2.45
C GLU A 72 6.72 -15.99 -3.33
N MET A 73 6.56 -16.89 -4.31
CA MET A 73 5.44 -16.84 -5.24
C MET A 73 4.15 -17.03 -4.46
N THR A 74 3.31 -15.99 -4.47
CA THR A 74 2.00 -16.01 -3.82
C THR A 74 0.96 -16.12 -4.93
N LEU A 75 0.11 -17.14 -4.85
CA LEU A 75 -1.02 -17.25 -5.77
C LEU A 75 -1.95 -16.05 -5.58
N ALA A 76 -2.53 -15.56 -6.68
CA ALA A 76 -3.62 -14.61 -6.57
C ALA A 76 -4.71 -15.26 -5.70
N PRO A 77 -5.30 -14.53 -4.74
CA PRO A 77 -6.30 -15.10 -3.82
C PRO A 77 -7.65 -15.42 -4.50
N PHE A 78 -7.71 -15.36 -5.84
CA PHE A 78 -8.85 -15.68 -6.69
C PHE A 78 -8.36 -16.31 -8.00
#